data_AF-A0A1E9AA46-F1
#
_entry.id   AF-A0A1E9AA46-F1
#
_cell.length_a   1.000
_cell.length_b   1.000
_cell.length_c   1.000
_cell.angle_alpha   90.00
_cell.angle_beta   90.00
_cell.angle_gamma   90.00
#
_symmetry.space_group_name_H-M   'P 1'
#
loop_
_entity.id
_entity.type
_entity.pdbx_description
1 polymer ?
#
loop_
_entity_poly.entity_id
_entity_poly.type
_entity_poly.pdbx_seq_one_letter_code
_entity_poly.pdbx_strand_id
1 'polypeptide(L)'
;MNNRQAYHQNFDRTLSHEELHRGRRYGKKRRSWVSLIIHIIVLILTAIAGYSMWKEPIFKVKLLNQLVNFHQFSTFSDKLEELKKLPINVGDIDKIQHQLDQLVIAFEVFFGICILSLILTFFTILFNRTVLKIVNFIVVVILMLMTFGFAYLIDHVAKKAATEMSSAYLSFKPDDILTQADAIHNNFILLGCSLALLFISLFFRNRRPRH
;
A
#
# COMPACT_ATOMS: atom_id res chain seq x y z
N MET A 1 81.46 -11.48 -4.34
CA MET A 1 80.25 -10.71 -3.93
C MET A 1 79.27 -11.68 -3.29
N ASN A 2 78.78 -11.35 -2.10
CA ASN A 2 78.13 -12.29 -1.19
C ASN A 2 76.67 -12.54 -1.62
N ASN A 3 76.26 -13.80 -1.82
CA ASN A 3 74.90 -14.20 -2.28
C ASN A 3 73.75 -13.63 -1.44
N ARG A 4 74.02 -13.19 -0.21
CA ARG A 4 73.04 -12.53 0.67
C ARG A 4 72.66 -11.12 0.20
N GLN A 5 73.58 -10.37 -0.40
CA GLN A 5 73.31 -8.99 -0.85
C GLN A 5 72.41 -8.95 -2.09
N ALA A 6 72.55 -9.93 -3.00
CA ALA A 6 71.71 -10.05 -4.19
C ALA A 6 70.25 -10.40 -3.84
N TYR A 7 70.02 -11.19 -2.79
CA TYR A 7 68.67 -11.56 -2.36
C TYR A 7 67.89 -10.35 -1.80
N HIS A 8 68.56 -9.49 -1.00
CA HIS A 8 67.94 -8.28 -0.47
C HIS A 8 67.62 -7.25 -1.56
N GLN A 9 68.51 -7.03 -2.52
CA GLN A 9 68.24 -6.12 -3.64
C GLN A 9 67.08 -6.59 -4.54
N ASN A 10 66.93 -7.90 -4.70
CA ASN A 10 65.81 -8.46 -5.47
C ASN A 10 64.49 -8.36 -4.70
N PHE A 11 64.50 -8.52 -3.38
CA PHE A 11 63.32 -8.38 -2.53
C PHE A 11 62.82 -6.92 -2.47
N ASP A 12 63.75 -5.96 -2.40
CA ASP A 12 63.41 -4.53 -2.40
C ASP A 12 62.85 -4.08 -3.77
N ARG A 13 63.29 -4.69 -4.87
CA ARG A 13 62.76 -4.43 -6.22
C ARG A 13 61.37 -5.00 -6.46
N THR A 14 61.04 -6.18 -5.91
CA THR A 14 59.67 -6.73 -6.01
C THR A 14 58.67 -5.91 -5.20
N LEU A 15 59.05 -5.40 -4.02
CA LEU A 15 58.18 -4.52 -3.22
C LEU A 15 57.98 -3.12 -3.80
N SER A 16 58.91 -2.63 -4.63
CA SER A 16 58.83 -1.29 -5.23
C SER A 16 58.14 -1.25 -6.60
N HIS A 17 57.96 -2.40 -7.26
CA HIS A 17 57.24 -2.50 -8.54
C HIS A 17 55.84 -3.11 -8.46
N GLU A 18 55.52 -3.80 -7.37
CA GLU A 18 54.16 -4.27 -7.15
C GLU A 18 53.41 -3.15 -6.40
N GLU A 19 52.60 -2.39 -7.13
CA GLU A 19 51.65 -1.46 -6.52
C GLU A 19 50.87 -2.25 -5.47
N LEU A 20 51.19 -2.03 -4.19
CA LEU A 20 50.43 -2.54 -3.06
C LEU A 20 48.98 -2.15 -3.30
N HIS A 21 48.20 -3.10 -3.85
CA HIS A 21 46.77 -2.99 -4.00
C HIS A 21 46.19 -2.96 -2.59
N ARG A 22 46.23 -1.76 -2.00
CA ARG A 22 45.64 -1.43 -0.72
C ARG A 22 44.19 -1.84 -0.85
N GLY A 23 43.83 -2.98 -0.25
CA GLY A 23 42.50 -3.57 -0.38
C GLY A 23 41.49 -2.45 -0.18
N ARG A 24 40.65 -2.21 -1.21
CA ARG A 24 39.72 -1.08 -1.24
C ARG A 24 38.99 -1.05 0.09
N ARG A 25 39.41 -0.15 0.99
CA ARG A 25 38.68 0.12 2.23
C ARG A 25 37.36 0.72 1.77
N TYR A 26 36.36 -0.12 1.57
CA TYR A 26 35.00 0.32 1.31
C TYR A 26 34.63 1.25 2.46
N GLY A 27 34.72 2.55 2.23
CA GLY A 27 34.30 3.56 3.19
C GLY A 27 32.89 3.19 3.66
N LYS A 28 32.72 3.11 4.97
CA LYS A 28 31.46 2.69 5.60
C LYS A 28 30.32 3.45 4.95
N LYS A 29 29.39 2.74 4.30
CA LYS A 29 28.22 3.33 3.60
C LYS A 29 27.52 4.31 4.54
N ARG A 30 27.59 5.61 4.24
CA ARG A 30 26.99 6.66 5.09
C ARG A 30 25.49 6.66 4.86
N ARG A 31 24.73 6.07 5.79
CA ARG A 31 23.26 6.00 5.73
C ARG A 31 22.70 7.40 5.46
N SER A 32 21.85 7.52 4.45
CA SER A 32 21.13 8.77 4.17
C SER A 32 20.04 8.96 5.22
N TRP A 33 20.26 9.88 6.16
CA TRP A 33 19.29 10.25 7.20
C TRP A 33 17.99 10.79 6.61
N VAL A 34 18.10 11.54 5.51
CA VAL A 34 16.94 12.07 4.76
C VAL A 34 16.02 10.94 4.30
N SER A 35 16.60 9.87 3.73
CA SER A 35 15.81 8.71 3.31
C SER A 35 15.13 8.00 4.47
N LEU A 36 15.75 7.99 5.66
CA LEU A 36 15.17 7.34 6.83
C LEU A 36 13.96 8.12 7.32
N ILE A 37 14.08 9.45 7.43
CA ILE A 37 12.97 10.34 7.82
C ILE A 37 11.80 10.19 6.85
N ILE A 38 12.07 10.16 5.55
CA ILE A 38 11.03 9.95 4.53
C ILE A 38 10.25 8.65 4.77
N HIS A 39 10.94 7.53 5.06
CA HIS A 39 10.25 6.26 5.31
C HIS A 39 9.45 6.24 6.62
N ILE A 40 9.86 7.01 7.64
CA ILE A 40 9.04 7.18 8.85
C ILE A 40 7.74 7.92 8.51
N ILE A 41 7.81 8.99 7.71
CA ILE A 41 6.62 9.74 7.29
C ILE A 41 5.71 8.85 6.45
N VAL A 42 6.26 8.11 5.48
CA VAL A 42 5.53 7.11 4.67
C VAL A 42 4.82 6.10 5.55
N LEU A 43 5.49 5.58 6.59
CA LEU A 43 4.90 4.62 7.52
C LEU A 43 3.69 5.20 8.25
N ILE A 44 3.79 6.44 8.73
CA ILE A 44 2.67 7.13 9.40
C ILE A 44 1.51 7.38 8.43
N LEU A 45 1.80 7.89 7.23
CA LEU A 45 0.78 8.19 6.23
C LEU A 45 0.02 6.93 5.80
N THR A 46 0.73 5.83 5.52
CA THR A 46 0.13 4.55 5.14
C THR A 46 -0.69 3.95 6.29
N ALA A 47 -0.26 4.12 7.55
CA ALA A 47 -1.02 3.67 8.72
C ALA A 47 -2.33 4.47 8.89
N ILE A 48 -2.28 5.80 8.75
CA ILE A 48 -3.48 6.66 8.82
C ILE A 48 -4.44 6.32 7.67
N ALA A 49 -3.92 6.12 6.45
CA ALA A 49 -4.69 5.69 5.28
C ALA A 49 -5.47 4.38 5.54
N GLY A 50 -4.78 3.35 6.04
CA GLY A 50 -5.43 2.08 6.39
C GLY A 50 -6.45 2.22 7.52
N TYR A 51 -6.12 2.99 8.56
CA TYR A 51 -7.00 3.22 9.70
C TYR A 51 -8.26 4.01 9.33
N SER A 52 -8.11 5.06 8.51
CA SER A 52 -9.23 5.85 7.98
C SER A 52 -10.21 4.96 7.23
N MET A 53 -9.75 4.12 6.30
CA MET A 53 -10.64 3.18 5.61
C MET A 53 -11.32 2.15 6.52
N TRP A 54 -10.70 1.76 7.63
CA TRP A 54 -11.29 0.81 8.57
C TRP A 54 -12.38 1.45 9.46
N LYS A 55 -12.14 2.68 9.94
CA LYS A 55 -12.96 3.34 10.96
C LYS A 55 -13.93 4.38 10.41
N GLU A 56 -13.48 5.18 9.45
CA GLU A 56 -14.28 6.25 8.89
C GLU A 56 -15.39 5.66 8.01
N PRO A 57 -16.54 6.35 7.92
CA PRO A 57 -17.57 5.93 7.00
C PRO A 57 -17.00 5.95 5.59
N ILE A 58 -17.08 4.80 4.93
CA ILE A 58 -16.70 4.63 3.53
C ILE A 58 -17.87 5.11 2.64
N PHE A 59 -19.07 5.12 3.22
CA PHE A 59 -20.32 5.39 2.54
C PHE A 59 -21.21 6.35 3.32
N LYS A 60 -21.97 7.14 2.59
CA LYS A 60 -23.18 7.79 3.12
C LYS A 60 -24.39 7.22 2.40
N VAL A 61 -25.31 6.62 3.16
CA VAL A 61 -26.62 6.21 2.66
C VAL A 61 -27.56 7.39 2.79
N LYS A 62 -27.80 8.11 1.68
CA LYS A 62 -28.64 9.32 1.71
C LYS A 62 -30.09 9.02 2.09
N LEU A 63 -30.62 7.84 1.74
CA LEU A 63 -31.97 7.42 2.09
C LEU A 63 -32.25 7.39 3.60
N LEU A 64 -31.26 6.98 4.40
CA LEU A 64 -31.34 6.89 5.86
C LEU A 64 -30.58 8.04 6.55
N ASN A 65 -29.93 8.91 5.77
CA ASN A 65 -28.94 9.89 6.21
C ASN A 65 -27.90 9.30 7.19
N GLN A 66 -27.58 8.01 7.02
CA GLN A 66 -26.66 7.27 7.87
C GLN A 66 -25.32 7.07 7.18
N LEU A 67 -24.26 7.33 7.93
CA LEU A 67 -22.88 7.08 7.55
C LEU A 67 -22.58 5.62 7.88
N VAL A 68 -22.17 4.84 6.87
CA VAL A 68 -21.91 3.41 7.01
C VAL A 68 -20.41 3.17 6.92
N ASN A 69 -19.85 2.60 7.99
CA ASN A 69 -18.45 2.15 8.03
C ASN A 69 -18.30 0.70 7.53
N PHE A 70 -17.06 0.24 7.37
CA PHE A 70 -16.78 -1.12 6.89
C PHE A 70 -17.48 -2.21 7.71
N HIS A 71 -17.46 -2.09 9.04
CA HIS A 71 -18.03 -3.11 9.93
C HIS A 71 -19.55 -3.23 9.78
N GLN A 72 -20.25 -2.09 9.67
CA GLN A 72 -21.69 -2.06 9.42
C GLN A 72 -22.04 -2.60 8.04
N PHE A 73 -21.20 -2.33 7.03
CA PHE A 73 -21.36 -2.87 5.69
C PHE A 73 -21.18 -4.39 5.63
N SER A 74 -20.12 -4.92 6.25
CA SER A 74 -19.88 -6.37 6.36
C SER A 74 -21.05 -7.08 7.04
N THR A 75 -21.51 -6.55 8.18
CA THR A 75 -22.64 -7.11 8.93
C THR A 75 -23.94 -7.11 8.12
N PHE A 76 -24.11 -6.14 7.20
CA PHE A 76 -25.26 -6.11 6.29
C PHE A 76 -25.19 -7.22 5.23
N SER A 77 -24.00 -7.48 4.66
CA SER A 77 -23.78 -8.62 3.75
C SER A 77 -24.14 -9.93 4.43
N ASP A 78 -23.61 -10.16 5.64
CA ASP A 78 -23.84 -11.40 6.40
C ASP A 78 -25.32 -11.62 6.73
N LYS A 79 -26.05 -10.55 7.06
CA LYS A 79 -27.51 -10.61 7.34
C LYS A 79 -28.34 -10.93 6.10
N LEU A 80 -27.93 -10.46 4.92
CA LEU A 80 -28.58 -10.84 3.67
C LEU A 80 -28.35 -12.33 3.35
N GLU A 81 -27.17 -12.86 3.66
CA GLU A 81 -26.86 -14.28 3.52
C GLU A 81 -27.74 -15.15 4.44
N GLU A 82 -28.03 -14.70 5.66
CA GLU A 82 -28.93 -15.41 6.57
C GLU A 82 -30.39 -15.41 6.09
N LEU A 83 -30.85 -14.30 5.51
CA LEU A 83 -32.21 -14.21 4.96
C LEU A 83 -32.42 -15.12 3.75
N LYS A 84 -31.35 -15.42 2.99
CA LYS A 84 -31.36 -16.39 1.89
C LYS A 84 -31.56 -17.84 2.35
N LYS A 85 -31.29 -18.16 3.62
CA LYS A 85 -31.57 -19.49 4.19
C LYS A 85 -33.06 -19.75 4.41
N LEU A 86 -33.90 -18.72 4.28
CA LEU A 86 -35.35 -18.85 4.27
C LEU A 86 -35.82 -19.19 2.84
N PRO A 87 -36.83 -20.06 2.67
CA PRO A 87 -37.25 -20.60 1.38
C PRO A 87 -38.11 -19.59 0.59
N ILE A 88 -37.60 -18.39 0.36
CA ILE A 88 -38.27 -17.33 -0.39
C ILE A 88 -37.55 -17.21 -1.74
N ASN A 89 -38.30 -17.29 -2.83
CA ASN A 89 -37.77 -17.21 -4.19
C ASN A 89 -37.37 -15.77 -4.52
N VAL A 90 -36.08 -15.45 -4.37
CA VAL A 90 -35.53 -14.09 -4.58
C VAL A 90 -34.27 -14.15 -5.44
N GLY A 91 -34.44 -14.50 -6.72
CA GLY A 91 -33.34 -14.62 -7.69
C GLY A 91 -32.60 -13.31 -8.01
N ASP A 92 -33.10 -12.16 -7.57
CA ASP A 92 -32.45 -10.85 -7.72
C ASP A 92 -31.57 -10.48 -6.50
N ILE A 93 -31.93 -10.95 -5.28
CA ILE A 93 -31.10 -10.75 -4.07
C ILE A 93 -29.71 -11.40 -4.22
N ASP A 94 -29.63 -12.56 -4.89
CA ASP A 94 -28.37 -13.26 -5.15
C ASP A 94 -27.35 -12.41 -5.91
N LYS A 95 -27.83 -11.58 -6.83
CA LYS A 95 -26.99 -10.72 -7.67
C LYS A 95 -26.49 -9.50 -6.92
N ILE A 96 -27.26 -8.96 -5.98
CA ILE A 96 -26.83 -7.88 -5.10
C ILE A 96 -25.82 -8.42 -4.09
N GLN A 97 -26.13 -9.55 -3.45
CA GLN A 97 -25.28 -10.16 -2.43
C GLN A 97 -23.89 -10.51 -2.98
N HIS A 98 -23.81 -11.13 -4.15
CA HIS A 98 -22.53 -11.44 -4.79
C HIS A 98 -21.65 -10.19 -5.01
N GLN A 99 -22.25 -9.03 -5.31
CA GLN A 99 -21.49 -7.79 -5.48
C GLN A 99 -21.07 -7.17 -4.15
N LEU A 100 -21.90 -7.29 -3.10
CA LEU A 100 -21.55 -6.88 -1.75
C LEU A 100 -20.40 -7.73 -1.21
N ASP A 101 -20.45 -9.05 -1.37
CA ASP A 101 -19.40 -9.98 -0.94
C ASP A 101 -18.08 -9.72 -1.68
N GLN A 102 -18.14 -9.48 -3.01
CA GLN A 102 -16.96 -9.06 -3.77
C GLN A 102 -16.36 -7.75 -3.25
N LEU A 103 -17.19 -6.80 -2.81
CA LEU A 103 -16.73 -5.54 -2.24
C LEU A 103 -16.09 -5.75 -0.87
N VAL A 104 -16.68 -6.59 0.00
CA VAL A 104 -16.10 -6.97 1.31
C VAL A 104 -14.73 -7.60 1.11
N ILE A 105 -14.61 -8.61 0.24
CA ILE A 105 -13.34 -9.28 -0.07
C ILE A 105 -12.30 -8.29 -0.58
N ALA A 106 -12.69 -7.35 -1.46
CA ALA A 106 -11.78 -6.34 -1.98
C ALA A 106 -11.23 -5.43 -0.86
N PHE A 107 -12.06 -5.05 0.12
CA PHE A 107 -11.62 -4.29 1.31
C PHE A 107 -10.69 -5.11 2.20
N GLU A 108 -10.99 -6.38 2.45
CA GLU A 108 -10.12 -7.27 3.24
C GLU A 108 -8.74 -7.43 2.60
N VAL A 109 -8.71 -7.66 1.27
CA VAL A 109 -7.45 -7.73 0.51
C VAL A 109 -6.69 -6.41 0.60
N PHE A 110 -7.38 -5.27 0.48
CA PHE A 110 -6.77 -3.95 0.64
C PHE A 110 -6.10 -3.80 2.02
N PHE A 111 -6.78 -4.20 3.10
CA PHE A 111 -6.21 -4.15 4.45
C PHE A 111 -5.00 -5.07 4.60
N GLY A 112 -5.05 -6.28 4.03
CA GLY A 112 -3.91 -7.20 4.00
C GLY A 112 -2.69 -6.62 3.28
N ILE A 113 -2.89 -5.99 2.12
CA ILE A 113 -1.82 -5.32 1.36
C ILE A 113 -1.30 -4.08 2.12
N CYS A 114 -2.17 -3.35 2.83
CA CYS A 114 -1.78 -2.21 3.65
C CYS A 114 -0.85 -2.64 4.80
N ILE A 115 -1.19 -3.72 5.51
CA ILE A 115 -0.33 -4.31 6.54
C ILE A 115 1.00 -4.77 5.96
N LEU A 116 0.98 -5.44 4.80
CA LEU A 116 2.20 -5.83 4.09
C LEU A 116 3.09 -4.62 3.77
N SER A 117 2.49 -3.52 3.29
CA SER A 117 3.19 -2.25 3.03
C SER A 117 3.83 -1.67 4.30
N LEU A 118 3.14 -1.70 5.43
CA LEU A 118 3.68 -1.25 6.72
C LEU A 118 4.90 -2.09 7.14
N ILE A 119 4.80 -3.42 7.02
CA ILE A 119 5.89 -4.34 7.33
C ILE A 119 7.10 -4.09 6.40
N LEU A 120 6.88 -3.93 5.10
CA LEU A 120 7.92 -3.61 4.14
C LEU A 120 8.58 -2.26 4.43
N THR A 121 7.79 -1.26 4.80
CA THR A 121 8.29 0.07 5.19
C THR A 121 9.16 -0.03 6.45
N PHE A 122 8.73 -0.81 7.45
CA PHE A 122 9.50 -1.07 8.66
C PHE A 122 10.86 -1.74 8.34
N PHE A 123 10.86 -2.80 7.53
CA PHE A 123 12.12 -3.43 7.08
C PHE A 123 12.98 -2.49 6.24
N THR A 124 12.36 -1.59 5.47
CA THR A 124 13.07 -0.56 4.70
C THR A 124 13.79 0.42 5.63
N ILE A 125 13.19 0.81 6.76
CA ILE A 125 13.84 1.64 7.77
C ILE A 125 15.05 0.91 8.39
N LEU A 126 14.88 -0.38 8.74
CA LEU A 126 15.93 -1.18 9.40
C LEU A 126 17.14 -1.43 8.48
N PHE A 127 16.88 -1.85 7.24
CA PHE A 127 17.92 -2.30 6.31
C PHE A 127 18.34 -1.25 5.26
N ASN A 128 17.51 -0.24 4.99
CA ASN A 128 17.71 0.79 3.96
C ASN A 128 18.19 0.22 2.60
N ARG A 129 17.59 -0.91 2.19
CA ARG A 129 17.88 -1.58 0.94
C ARG A 129 16.98 -1.04 -0.16
N THR A 130 17.57 -0.67 -1.30
CA THR A 130 16.83 -0.13 -2.45
C THR A 130 15.77 -1.11 -2.98
N VAL A 131 16.04 -2.42 -2.93
CA VAL A 131 15.05 -3.45 -3.34
C VAL A 131 13.77 -3.33 -2.52
N LEU A 132 13.88 -3.19 -1.19
CA LEU A 132 12.71 -3.06 -0.32
C LEU A 132 11.93 -1.77 -0.61
N LYS A 133 12.62 -0.67 -0.93
CA LYS A 133 11.98 0.59 -1.35
C LYS A 133 11.15 0.42 -2.62
N ILE A 134 11.72 -0.27 -3.62
CA ILE A 134 11.05 -0.50 -4.91
C ILE A 134 9.85 -1.42 -4.73
N VAL A 135 10.00 -2.52 -3.98
CA VAL A 135 8.88 -3.42 -3.69
C VAL A 135 7.77 -2.68 -2.95
N ASN A 136 8.10 -1.88 -1.94
CA ASN A 136 7.12 -1.09 -1.20
C ASN A 136 6.45 -0.02 -2.09
N PHE A 137 7.21 0.60 -3.01
CA PHE A 137 6.65 1.52 -4.00
C PHE A 137 5.60 0.84 -4.87
N ILE A 138 5.88 -0.35 -5.40
CA ILE A 138 4.91 -1.13 -6.21
C ILE A 138 3.66 -1.47 -5.38
N VAL A 139 3.84 -1.89 -4.12
CA VAL A 139 2.71 -2.19 -3.22
C VAL A 139 1.84 -0.96 -2.98
N VAL A 140 2.42 0.21 -2.75
CA VAL A 140 1.66 1.47 -2.58
C VAL A 140 0.94 1.90 -3.86
N VAL A 141 1.53 1.67 -5.05
CA VAL A 141 0.82 1.87 -6.33
C VAL A 141 -0.41 0.98 -6.42
N ILE A 142 -0.30 -0.30 -6.07
CA ILE A 142 -1.43 -1.23 -6.09
C ILE A 142 -2.53 -0.77 -5.12
N LEU A 143 -2.16 -0.35 -3.90
CA LEU A 143 -3.13 0.20 -2.93
C LEU A 143 -3.87 1.41 -3.50
N MET A 144 -3.15 2.33 -4.15
CA MET A 144 -3.75 3.52 -4.77
C MET A 144 -4.71 3.15 -5.92
N LEU A 145 -4.37 2.16 -6.75
CA LEU A 145 -5.27 1.64 -7.79
C LEU A 145 -6.52 0.99 -7.19
N MET A 146 -6.39 0.27 -6.08
CA MET A 146 -7.53 -0.29 -5.37
C MET A 146 -8.45 0.80 -4.83
N THR A 147 -7.90 1.91 -4.30
CA THR A 147 -8.71 3.07 -3.85
C THR A 147 -9.58 3.63 -4.98
N PHE A 148 -9.08 3.68 -6.22
CA PHE A 148 -9.91 4.01 -7.39
C PHE A 148 -10.94 2.92 -7.72
N GLY A 149 -10.53 1.65 -7.64
CA GLY A 149 -11.40 0.51 -7.88
C GLY A 149 -12.61 0.51 -6.95
N PHE A 150 -12.45 0.91 -5.68
CA PHE A 150 -13.56 1.05 -4.76
C PHE A 150 -14.58 2.07 -5.24
N ALA A 151 -14.16 3.28 -5.64
CA ALA A 151 -15.11 4.29 -6.14
C ALA A 151 -16.01 3.75 -7.27
N TYR A 152 -15.44 2.97 -8.19
CA TYR A 152 -16.18 2.32 -9.28
C TYR A 152 -17.11 1.20 -8.80
N LEU A 153 -16.61 0.28 -7.96
CA LEU A 153 -17.41 -0.83 -7.43
C LEU A 153 -18.61 -0.34 -6.62
N ILE A 154 -18.42 0.76 -5.88
CA ILE A 154 -19.43 1.36 -5.02
C ILE A 154 -20.55 1.97 -5.85
N ASP A 155 -20.21 2.75 -6.88
CA ASP A 155 -21.18 3.29 -7.83
C ASP A 155 -21.97 2.17 -8.53
N HIS A 156 -21.31 1.07 -8.87
CA HIS A 156 -21.96 -0.08 -9.49
C HIS A 156 -22.95 -0.79 -8.55
N VAL A 157 -22.56 -1.02 -7.29
CA VAL A 157 -23.44 -1.59 -6.25
C VAL A 157 -24.62 -0.65 -5.97
N ALA A 158 -24.38 0.67 -5.89
CA ALA A 158 -25.42 1.69 -5.69
C ALA A 158 -26.45 1.68 -6.83
N LYS A 159 -26.00 1.64 -8.08
CA LYS A 159 -26.85 1.58 -9.27
C LYS A 159 -27.71 0.33 -9.31
N LYS A 160 -27.13 -0.82 -8.95
CA LYS A 160 -27.86 -2.09 -8.95
C LYS A 160 -28.89 -2.16 -7.83
N ALA A 161 -28.53 -1.75 -6.62
CA ALA A 161 -29.47 -1.61 -5.51
C ALA A 161 -30.62 -0.65 -5.87
N ALA A 162 -30.34 0.47 -6.52
CA ALA A 162 -31.36 1.42 -6.96
C ALA A 162 -32.31 0.83 -7.99
N THR A 163 -31.78 0.09 -8.95
CA THR A 163 -32.58 -0.50 -10.04
C THR A 163 -33.49 -1.61 -9.51
N GLU A 164 -32.97 -2.46 -8.62
CA GLU A 164 -33.77 -3.54 -8.03
C GLU A 164 -34.79 -3.02 -7.01
N MET A 165 -34.45 -2.01 -6.18
CA MET A 165 -35.42 -1.36 -5.30
C MET A 165 -36.48 -0.54 -6.07
N SER A 166 -36.12 0.04 -7.22
CA SER A 166 -37.08 0.72 -8.11
C SER A 166 -38.11 -0.22 -8.71
N SER A 167 -37.78 -1.49 -8.93
CA SER A 167 -38.78 -2.50 -9.36
C SER A 167 -39.77 -2.88 -8.25
N ALA A 168 -39.45 -2.55 -6.99
CA ALA A 168 -40.25 -2.84 -5.80
C ALA A 168 -41.01 -1.62 -5.23
N TYR A 169 -41.42 -0.67 -6.09
CA TYR A 169 -42.33 0.47 -5.82
C TYR A 169 -41.76 1.84 -5.40
N LEU A 170 -40.43 2.06 -5.37
CA LEU A 170 -39.86 3.40 -5.14
C LEU A 170 -38.70 3.72 -6.09
N SER A 171 -38.93 4.63 -7.05
CA SER A 171 -37.91 5.13 -7.98
C SER A 171 -36.86 5.95 -7.25
N PHE A 172 -35.72 5.35 -6.93
CA PHE A 172 -34.57 6.02 -6.32
C PHE A 172 -33.44 6.22 -7.34
N LYS A 173 -32.78 7.38 -7.32
CA LYS A 173 -31.54 7.58 -8.07
C LYS A 173 -30.38 6.86 -7.36
N PRO A 174 -29.38 6.34 -8.09
CA PRO A 174 -28.20 5.71 -7.48
C PRO A 174 -27.48 6.61 -6.46
N ASP A 175 -27.40 7.90 -6.75
CA ASP A 175 -26.78 8.93 -5.89
C ASP A 175 -27.56 9.20 -4.58
N ASP A 176 -28.79 8.69 -4.47
CA ASP A 176 -29.62 8.77 -3.26
C ASP A 176 -29.48 7.54 -2.35
N ILE A 177 -28.78 6.51 -2.81
CA ILE A 177 -28.60 5.24 -2.08
C ILE A 177 -27.21 5.16 -1.45
N LEU A 178 -26.14 5.42 -2.19
CA LEU A 178 -24.76 5.28 -1.70
C LEU A 178 -23.89 6.36 -2.34
N THR A 179 -23.40 7.31 -1.55
CA THR A 179 -22.37 8.26 -1.99
C THR A 179 -21.03 7.94 -1.34
N GLN A 180 -19.97 8.02 -2.15
CA GLN A 180 -18.59 7.95 -1.70
C GLN A 180 -18.35 8.96 -0.56
N ALA A 181 -17.83 8.49 0.57
CA ALA A 181 -17.54 9.34 1.72
C ALA A 181 -16.08 9.81 1.74
N ASP A 182 -15.79 10.71 2.68
CA ASP A 182 -14.49 11.39 2.84
C ASP A 182 -13.32 10.42 3.01
N ALA A 183 -13.54 9.22 3.55
CA ALA A 183 -12.50 8.21 3.79
C ALA A 183 -11.76 7.79 2.51
N ILE A 184 -12.49 7.59 1.39
CA ILE A 184 -11.87 7.17 0.12
C ILE A 184 -11.04 8.32 -0.46
N HIS A 185 -11.54 9.55 -0.35
CA HIS A 185 -10.83 10.73 -0.85
C HIS A 185 -9.58 11.04 -0.01
N ASN A 186 -9.70 10.98 1.32
CA ASN A 186 -8.59 11.14 2.25
C ASN A 186 -7.52 10.07 2.02
N ASN A 187 -7.93 8.80 1.87
CA ASN A 187 -7.01 7.70 1.60
C ASN A 187 -6.26 7.90 0.27
N PHE A 188 -6.94 8.39 -0.77
CA PHE A 188 -6.32 8.73 -2.05
C PHE A 188 -5.21 9.78 -1.89
N ILE A 189 -5.48 10.86 -1.16
CA ILE A 189 -4.49 11.94 -0.92
C ILE A 189 -3.30 11.40 -0.11
N LEU A 190 -3.56 10.65 0.97
CA LEU A 190 -2.53 10.10 1.85
C LEU A 190 -1.61 9.11 1.12
N LEU A 191 -2.19 8.20 0.32
CA LEU A 191 -1.42 7.26 -0.50
C LEU A 191 -0.66 7.97 -1.62
N GLY A 192 -1.24 9.00 -2.24
CA GLY A 192 -0.56 9.83 -3.25
C GLY A 192 0.67 10.54 -2.68
N CYS A 193 0.54 11.13 -1.48
CA CYS A 193 1.66 11.73 -0.76
C CYS A 193 2.73 10.68 -0.39
N SER A 194 2.31 9.52 0.10
CA SER A 194 3.21 8.39 0.42
C SER A 194 3.99 7.94 -0.82
N LEU A 195 3.33 7.85 -1.97
CA LEU A 195 3.94 7.49 -3.25
C LEU A 195 4.99 8.52 -3.71
N ALA A 196 4.66 9.81 -3.65
CA ALA A 196 5.58 10.89 -4.02
C ALA A 196 6.84 10.88 -3.13
N LEU A 197 6.65 10.69 -1.82
CA LEU A 197 7.74 10.57 -0.86
C LEU A 197 8.62 9.34 -1.14
N LEU A 198 8.01 8.17 -1.41
CA LEU A 198 8.73 6.97 -1.80
C LEU A 198 9.55 7.20 -3.08
N PHE A 199 8.98 7.87 -4.08
CA PHE A 199 9.68 8.23 -5.32
C PHE A 199 10.91 9.11 -5.03
N ILE A 200 10.74 10.18 -4.26
CA ILE A 200 11.84 11.07 -3.83
C ILE A 200 12.92 10.27 -3.06
N SER A 201 12.50 9.32 -2.21
CA SER A 201 13.41 8.49 -1.42
C SER A 201 14.34 7.60 -2.26
N LEU A 202 13.96 7.29 -3.51
CA LEU A 202 14.79 6.50 -4.44
C LEU A 202 16.03 7.27 -4.90
N PHE A 203 15.92 8.60 -5.05
CA PHE A 203 17.04 9.48 -5.44
C PHE A 203 18.06 9.65 -4.30
N PHE A 204 17.62 9.55 -3.05
CA PHE A 204 18.50 9.52 -1.88
C PHE A 204 19.13 8.13 -1.68
N ARG A 205 19.81 7.62 -2.71
CA ARG A 205 20.57 6.36 -2.65
C ARG A 205 21.82 6.56 -1.79
N ASN A 206 22.13 5.53 -1.01
CA ASN A 206 23.34 5.42 -0.21
C ASN A 206 24.55 5.74 -1.12
N ARG A 207 25.18 6.91 -0.95
CA ARG A 207 26.29 7.36 -1.80
C ARG A 207 27.42 6.33 -1.65
N ARG A 208 27.94 5.81 -2.77
CA ARG A 208 29.19 5.04 -2.72
C ARG A 208 30.26 5.98 -2.15
N PRO A 209 31.10 5.52 -1.22
CA PRO A 209 32.22 6.35 -0.76
C PRO A 209 33.00 6.81 -2.00
N ARG A 210 33.13 8.13 -2.17
CA ARG A 210 34.05 8.69 -3.16
C ARG A 210 35.45 8.39 -2.60
N HIS A 211 36.19 7.57 -3.34
CA HIS A 211 37.61 7.37 -3.12
C HIS A 211 38.37 8.58 -3.65
#